data_AF-A0A950JZG3-F1
#
_entry.id   AF-A0A950JZG3-F1
#
_cell.length_a   1.000
_cell.length_b   1.000
_cell.length_c   1.000
_cell.angle_alpha   90.00
_cell.angle_beta   90.00
_cell.angle_gamma   90.00
#
_symmetry.space_group_name_H-M   'P 1'
#
loop_
_entity.id
_entity.type
_entity.pdbx_description
1 polymer ?
#
loop_
_entity_poly.entity_id
_entity_poly.type
_entity_poly.pdbx_seq_one_letter_code
_entity_poly.pdbx_strand_id
1 'polypeptide(L)'
;MKNPSRPPALTLPVGPRDHAQGPESAPVTLVEYGDYECPHCGRAYAILKAVQERMGERLRFVFRNFPLRQLHPHAEIAAEAAEAAARPGKFWEMHDILFENQDALESEDLVSYAGDLGLDAERIAEDLQSGLHAPRVQEDFLSGVRSGVNGTPTFFIN
;
A
#
# COMPACT_ATOMS: atom_id res chain seq x y z
N MET A 1 5.95 -20.45 30.95
CA MET A 1 5.07 -19.32 31.30
C MET A 1 4.91 -18.49 30.04
N LYS A 2 3.71 -18.42 29.44
CA LYS A 2 3.46 -17.56 28.29
C LYS A 2 3.43 -16.12 28.81
N ASN A 3 4.43 -15.32 28.46
CA ASN A 3 4.43 -13.88 28.71
C ASN A 3 3.15 -13.32 28.06
N PRO A 4 2.28 -12.55 28.75
CA PRO A 4 1.13 -11.94 28.10
C PRO A 4 1.66 -10.99 27.03
N SER A 5 1.66 -11.46 25.79
CA SER A 5 2.23 -10.73 24.66
C SER A 5 1.51 -9.41 24.54
N ARG A 6 2.28 -8.31 24.69
CA ARG A 6 1.84 -6.96 24.35
C ARG A 6 1.13 -7.01 22.99
N PRO A 7 -0.02 -6.34 22.81
CA PRO A 7 -0.68 -6.31 21.52
C PRO A 7 0.32 -5.87 20.44
N PRO A 8 0.27 -6.49 19.25
CA PRO A 8 1.16 -6.12 18.17
C PRO A 8 1.05 -4.62 17.93
N ALA A 9 2.19 -3.94 17.98
CA ALA A 9 2.31 -2.52 17.81
C ALA A 9 3.25 -2.27 16.63
N LEU A 10 3.03 -1.16 15.92
CA LEU A 10 3.92 -0.73 14.86
C LEU A 10 5.33 -0.49 15.43
N THR A 11 6.30 -1.26 14.96
CA THR A 11 7.70 -1.07 15.35
C THR A 11 8.27 0.20 14.70
N LEU A 12 7.85 0.51 13.48
CA LEU A 12 8.10 1.79 12.82
C LEU A 12 6.82 2.65 12.89
N PRO A 13 6.81 3.77 13.65
CA PRO A 13 5.64 4.63 13.74
C PRO A 13 5.27 5.24 12.38
N VAL A 14 4.05 5.77 12.27
CA VAL A 14 3.63 6.59 11.13
C VAL A 14 4.45 7.87 11.09
N GLY A 15 4.91 8.28 9.91
CA GLY A 15 5.72 9.47 9.73
C GLY A 15 5.79 9.97 8.28
N PRO A 16 6.67 10.94 7.97
CA PRO A 16 6.71 11.64 6.67
C PRO A 16 6.96 10.77 5.43
N ARG A 17 7.42 9.52 5.62
CA ARG A 17 7.63 8.54 4.54
C ARG A 17 6.34 7.86 4.07
N ASP A 18 5.28 7.95 4.87
CA ASP A 18 4.05 7.20 4.67
C ASP A 18 3.12 7.96 3.73
N HIS A 19 2.50 7.22 2.82
CA HIS A 19 1.36 7.72 2.07
C HIS A 19 0.15 7.71 2.99
N ALA A 20 -0.46 8.88 3.20
CA ALA A 20 -1.59 9.05 4.11
C ALA A 20 -2.74 9.82 3.45
N GLN A 21 -3.97 9.44 3.78
CA GLN A 21 -5.19 10.19 3.51
C GLN A 21 -5.82 10.63 4.84
N GLY A 22 -6.35 11.86 4.87
CA GLY A 22 -6.93 12.46 6.06
C GLY A 22 -5.92 13.26 6.91
N PRO A 23 -6.39 14.00 7.94
CA PRO A 23 -5.57 14.91 8.71
C PRO A 23 -4.54 14.19 9.57
N GLU A 24 -3.34 14.76 9.71
CA GLU A 24 -2.34 14.26 10.68
C GLU A 24 -2.84 14.32 12.13
N SER A 25 -3.74 15.26 12.43
CA SER A 25 -4.40 15.43 13.74
C SER A 25 -5.61 14.52 13.97
N ALA A 26 -5.93 13.62 13.03
CA ALA A 26 -7.08 12.74 13.17
C ALA A 26 -6.96 11.89 14.46
N PRO A 27 -8.04 11.76 15.25
CA PRO A 27 -8.04 11.00 16.50
C PRO A 27 -7.82 9.49 16.29
N VAL A 28 -8.05 8.97 15.09
CA VAL A 28 -7.82 7.56 14.74
C VAL A 28 -6.90 7.49 13.53
N THR A 29 -5.84 6.70 13.65
CA THR A 29 -4.96 6.31 12.54
C THR A 29 -5.12 4.82 12.28
N LEU A 30 -5.45 4.48 11.03
CA LEU A 30 -5.51 3.09 10.55
C LEU A 30 -4.37 2.88 9.56
N VAL A 31 -3.46 1.97 9.89
CA VAL A 31 -2.37 1.55 9.01
C VAL A 31 -2.70 0.18 8.46
N GLU A 32 -2.73 0.06 7.14
CA GLU A 32 -2.82 -1.21 6.43
C GLU A 32 -1.45 -1.61 5.90
N TYR A 33 -1.02 -2.84 6.19
CA TYR A 33 -0.05 -3.54 5.37
C TYR A 33 -0.80 -4.38 4.34
N GLY A 34 -0.69 -3.98 3.08
CA GLY A 34 -1.49 -4.52 1.98
C GLY A 34 -0.66 -5.01 0.80
N ASP A 35 -1.31 -5.81 -0.02
CA ASP A 35 -0.76 -6.43 -1.23
C ASP A 35 -1.81 -6.28 -2.33
N TYR A 36 -1.43 -5.64 -3.45
CA TYR A 36 -2.34 -5.28 -4.54
C TYR A 36 -2.94 -6.49 -5.27
N GLU A 37 -2.31 -7.66 -5.23
CA GLU A 37 -2.81 -8.88 -5.87
C GLU A 37 -3.55 -9.79 -4.87
N CYS A 38 -3.49 -9.49 -3.58
CA CYS A 38 -4.17 -10.27 -2.55
C CYS A 38 -5.72 -10.09 -2.61
N PRO A 39 -6.51 -11.16 -2.80
CA PRO A 39 -7.97 -11.05 -2.84
C PRO A 39 -8.60 -10.58 -1.53
N HIS A 40 -7.93 -10.82 -0.40
CA HIS A 40 -8.39 -10.32 0.90
C HIS A 40 -8.16 -8.81 1.04
N CYS A 41 -7.06 -8.28 0.46
CA CYS A 41 -6.81 -6.84 0.43
C CYS A 41 -7.84 -6.14 -0.46
N GLY A 42 -8.18 -6.70 -1.62
CA GLY A 42 -9.24 -6.16 -2.48
C GLY A 42 -10.62 -6.08 -1.82
N ARG A 43 -11.00 -7.11 -1.05
CA ARG A 43 -12.23 -7.03 -0.23
C ARG A 43 -12.13 -5.97 0.86
N ALA A 44 -10.95 -5.79 1.47
CA ALA A 44 -10.74 -4.77 2.46
C ALA A 44 -10.76 -3.35 1.87
N TYR A 45 -10.23 -3.14 0.66
CA TYR A 45 -10.25 -1.87 -0.08
C TYR A 45 -11.67 -1.28 -0.11
N ALA A 46 -12.66 -2.03 -0.59
CA ALA A 46 -14.05 -1.56 -0.63
C ALA A 46 -14.61 -1.18 0.75
N ILE A 47 -14.26 -1.95 1.79
CA ILE A 47 -14.67 -1.65 3.18
C ILE A 47 -13.97 -0.39 3.69
N LEU A 48 -12.68 -0.23 3.41
CA LEU A 48 -11.88 0.92 3.83
C LEU A 48 -12.37 2.21 3.17
N LYS A 49 -12.74 2.19 1.88
CA LYS A 49 -13.37 3.36 1.22
C LYS A 49 -14.63 3.79 1.96
N ALA A 50 -15.50 2.86 2.34
CA ALA A 50 -16.71 3.16 3.12
C ALA A 50 -16.39 3.65 4.54
N VAL A 51 -15.35 3.11 5.18
CA VAL A 51 -14.88 3.57 6.50
C VAL A 51 -14.33 4.99 6.41
N GLN A 52 -13.51 5.31 5.40
CA GLN A 52 -12.98 6.65 5.15
C GLN A 52 -14.10 7.65 4.92
N GLU A 53 -15.09 7.32 4.09
CA GLU A 53 -16.27 8.16 3.85
C GLU A 53 -17.03 8.45 5.15
N ARG A 54 -17.30 7.41 5.96
CA ARG A 54 -18.05 7.54 7.21
C ARG A 54 -17.29 8.29 8.30
N MET A 55 -15.97 8.11 8.37
CA MET A 55 -15.14 8.73 9.40
C MET A 55 -14.76 10.17 9.04
N GLY A 56 -14.60 10.47 7.75
CA GLY A 56 -14.16 11.78 7.27
C GLY A 56 -12.83 12.19 7.92
N GLU A 57 -12.75 13.43 8.37
CA GLU A 57 -11.56 14.00 9.02
C GLU A 57 -11.16 13.31 10.34
N ARG A 58 -11.99 12.40 10.85
CA ARG A 58 -11.68 11.64 12.08
C ARG A 58 -10.72 10.48 11.84
N LEU A 59 -10.41 10.16 10.57
CA LEU A 59 -9.53 9.06 10.21
C LEU A 59 -8.32 9.58 9.42
N ARG A 60 -7.14 9.13 9.85
CA ARG A 60 -5.92 9.10 9.03
C ARG A 60 -5.71 7.68 8.53
N PHE A 61 -5.89 7.45 7.24
CA PHE A 61 -5.59 6.17 6.61
C PHE A 61 -4.16 6.18 6.08
N VAL A 62 -3.41 5.10 6.32
CA VAL A 62 -2.04 4.91 5.84
C VAL A 62 -1.94 3.55 5.19
N PHE A 63 -1.31 3.48 4.03
CA PHE A 63 -1.01 2.23 3.35
C PHE A 63 0.49 1.97 3.31
N ARG A 64 0.90 0.74 3.60
CA ARG A 64 2.28 0.23 3.49
C ARG A 64 2.30 -1.04 2.67
N ASN A 65 3.25 -1.13 1.76
CA ASN A 65 3.37 -2.28 0.87
C ASN A 65 3.86 -3.52 1.63
N PHE A 66 3.19 -4.66 1.46
CA PHE A 66 3.60 -5.96 1.99
C PHE A 66 3.37 -7.06 0.95
N PRO A 67 4.06 -7.02 -0.20
CA PRO A 67 3.86 -7.97 -1.29
C PRO A 67 4.29 -9.38 -0.87
N LEU A 68 3.36 -10.34 -0.96
CA LEU A 68 3.59 -11.75 -0.67
C LEU A 68 4.11 -12.47 -1.93
N ARG A 69 5.31 -12.10 -2.40
CA ARG A 69 5.91 -12.50 -3.71
C ARG A 69 5.85 -14.00 -4.05
N GLN A 70 5.79 -14.87 -3.04
CA GLN A 70 5.71 -16.33 -3.23
C GLN A 70 4.30 -16.80 -3.61
N LEU A 71 3.27 -16.04 -3.24
CA LEU A 71 1.86 -16.33 -3.50
C LEU A 71 1.31 -15.44 -4.62
N HIS A 72 1.82 -14.22 -4.73
CA HIS A 72 1.33 -13.17 -5.60
C HIS A 72 2.51 -12.63 -6.45
N PRO A 73 2.71 -13.14 -7.67
CA PRO A 73 3.87 -12.81 -8.50
C PRO A 73 3.91 -11.35 -8.99
N HIS A 74 2.76 -10.68 -9.10
CA HIS A 74 2.62 -9.29 -9.57
C HIS A 74 2.57 -8.27 -8.41
N ALA A 75 2.43 -8.72 -7.17
CA ALA A 75 2.33 -7.85 -6.00
C ALA A 75 3.49 -6.85 -5.83
N GLU A 76 4.73 -7.28 -6.08
CA GLU A 76 5.90 -6.39 -5.95
C GLU A 76 5.87 -5.29 -7.01
N ILE A 77 5.68 -5.65 -8.28
CA ILE A 77 5.73 -4.69 -9.38
C ILE A 77 4.54 -3.71 -9.33
N ALA A 78 3.37 -4.16 -8.87
CA ALA A 78 2.24 -3.28 -8.58
C ALA A 78 2.54 -2.30 -7.43
N ALA A 79 3.20 -2.75 -6.36
CA ALA A 79 3.66 -1.88 -5.28
C ALA A 79 4.70 -0.85 -5.77
N GLU A 80 5.63 -1.26 -6.63
CA GLU A 80 6.58 -0.36 -7.26
C GLU A 80 5.89 0.67 -8.17
N ALA A 81 4.84 0.30 -8.91
CA ALA A 81 4.05 1.23 -9.72
C ALA A 81 3.35 2.29 -8.86
N ALA A 82 2.78 1.91 -7.71
CA ALA A 82 2.20 2.85 -6.76
C ALA A 82 3.25 3.85 -6.24
N GLU A 83 4.44 3.37 -5.86
CA GLU A 83 5.54 4.22 -5.39
C GLU A 83 6.10 5.12 -6.52
N ALA A 84 6.13 4.65 -7.75
CA ALA A 84 6.53 5.46 -8.91
C ALA A 84 5.53 6.60 -9.16
N ALA A 85 4.23 6.32 -9.03
CA ALA A 85 3.17 7.32 -9.10
C ALA A 85 3.17 8.30 -7.91
N ALA A 86 3.81 7.97 -6.79
CA ALA A 86 3.89 8.87 -5.64
C ALA A 86 4.70 10.14 -5.91
N ARG A 87 5.76 10.05 -6.72
CA ARG A 87 6.63 11.20 -7.04
C ARG A 87 5.86 12.38 -7.68
N PRO A 88 4.96 12.18 -8.65
CA PRO A 88 4.07 13.21 -9.15
C PRO A 88 2.83 13.47 -8.27
N GLY A 89 2.73 12.86 -7.09
CA GLY A 89 1.61 13.05 -6.16
C GLY A 89 0.37 12.22 -6.48
N LYS A 90 0.51 11.14 -7.25
CA LYS A 90 -0.58 10.26 -7.74
C LYS A 90 -0.60 8.87 -7.10
N PHE A 91 0.00 8.73 -5.91
CA PHE A 91 0.04 7.46 -5.18
C PHE A 91 -1.36 6.88 -4.98
N TRP A 92 -2.32 7.72 -4.54
CA TRP A 92 -3.65 7.24 -4.18
C TRP A 92 -4.50 6.91 -5.39
N GLU A 93 -4.36 7.65 -6.49
CA GLU A 93 -5.02 7.31 -7.75
C GLU A 93 -4.46 6.01 -8.34
N MET A 94 -3.15 5.78 -8.24
CA MET A 94 -2.54 4.50 -8.62
C MET A 94 -2.97 3.37 -7.65
N HIS A 95 -3.01 3.62 -6.35
CA HIS A 95 -3.51 2.66 -5.36
C HIS A 95 -4.95 2.21 -5.68
N ASP A 96 -5.84 3.15 -5.98
CA ASP A 96 -7.23 2.89 -6.33
C ASP A 96 -7.32 2.05 -7.62
N ILE A 97 -6.65 2.46 -8.71
CA ILE A 97 -6.74 1.75 -10.00
C ILE A 97 -6.17 0.33 -9.93
N LEU A 98 -5.12 0.09 -9.12
CA LEU A 98 -4.57 -1.25 -8.90
C LEU A 98 -5.57 -2.16 -8.18
N PHE A 99 -6.25 -1.67 -7.14
CA PHE A 99 -7.28 -2.46 -6.45
C PHE A 99 -8.56 -2.64 -7.26
N GLU A 100 -8.87 -1.71 -8.17
CA GLU A 100 -9.99 -1.84 -9.09
C GLU A 100 -9.73 -2.83 -10.23
N ASN A 101 -8.45 -3.18 -10.48
CA ASN A 101 -8.03 -4.06 -11.57
C ASN A 101 -7.06 -5.18 -11.09
N GLN A 102 -7.34 -5.81 -9.94
CA GLN A 102 -6.41 -6.80 -9.34
C GLN A 102 -6.06 -8.00 -10.24
N ASP A 103 -6.89 -8.32 -11.23
CA ASP A 103 -6.66 -9.41 -12.18
C ASP A 103 -5.74 -9.00 -13.36
N ALA A 104 -5.31 -7.74 -13.43
CA ALA A 104 -4.50 -7.16 -14.50
C ALA A 104 -3.40 -6.26 -13.91
N LEU A 105 -2.32 -6.89 -13.45
CA LEU A 105 -1.18 -6.26 -12.77
C LEU A 105 0.15 -6.61 -13.46
N GLU A 106 0.12 -6.99 -14.74
CA GLU A 106 1.33 -7.17 -15.54
C GLU A 106 1.99 -5.83 -15.85
N SER A 107 3.27 -5.83 -16.25
CA SER A 107 4.03 -4.59 -16.45
C SER A 107 3.35 -3.66 -17.44
N GLU A 108 2.76 -4.23 -18.50
CA GLU A 108 2.04 -3.56 -19.55
C GLU A 108 0.77 -2.87 -19.02
N ASP A 109 0.04 -3.55 -18.12
CA ASP A 109 -1.15 -2.99 -17.46
C ASP A 109 -0.77 -1.77 -16.61
N LEU A 110 0.27 -1.90 -15.79
CA LEU A 110 0.75 -0.85 -14.89
C LEU A 110 1.20 0.40 -15.66
N VAL A 111 1.86 0.21 -16.80
CA VAL A 111 2.26 1.30 -17.71
C VAL A 111 1.03 1.94 -18.37
N SER A 112 0.02 1.16 -18.74
CA SER A 112 -1.26 1.68 -19.24
C SER A 112 -1.97 2.55 -18.21
N TYR A 113 -2.09 2.06 -16.97
CA TYR A 113 -2.71 2.79 -15.86
C TYR A 113 -1.99 4.11 -15.57
N ALA A 114 -0.66 4.12 -15.64
CA ALA A 114 0.10 5.36 -15.53
C ALA A 114 -0.33 6.38 -16.61
N GLY A 115 -0.49 5.94 -17.86
CA GLY A 115 -1.00 6.77 -18.94
C GLY A 115 -2.41 7.31 -18.68
N ASP A 116 -3.32 6.45 -18.19
CA ASP A 116 -4.70 6.84 -17.84
C ASP A 116 -4.75 7.90 -16.73
N LEU A 117 -3.78 7.85 -15.80
CA LEU A 117 -3.61 8.83 -14.72
C LEU A 117 -2.88 10.12 -15.17
N GLY A 118 -2.51 10.23 -16.44
CA GLY A 118 -1.78 11.37 -16.99
C GLY A 118 -0.32 11.43 -16.55
N LEU A 119 0.26 10.29 -16.14
CA LEU A 119 1.68 10.16 -15.82
C LEU A 119 2.50 9.86 -17.09
N ASP A 120 3.80 10.08 -17.00
CA ASP A 120 4.73 9.70 -18.05
C ASP A 120 4.92 8.17 -18.05
N ALA A 121 4.20 7.50 -18.96
CA ALA A 121 4.19 6.04 -19.07
C ALA A 121 5.57 5.46 -19.42
N GLU A 122 6.35 6.15 -20.26
CA GLU A 122 7.72 5.73 -20.59
C GLU A 122 8.60 5.78 -19.33
N ARG A 123 8.47 6.85 -18.55
CA ARG A 123 9.20 6.98 -17.29
C ARG A 123 8.82 5.89 -16.28
N ILE A 124 7.53 5.58 -16.15
CA ILE A 124 7.07 4.51 -15.26
C ILE A 124 7.63 3.16 -15.74
N ALA A 125 7.62 2.88 -17.04
CA ALA A 125 8.20 1.66 -17.59
C ALA A 125 9.70 1.52 -17.24
N GLU A 126 10.48 2.60 -17.36
CA GLU A 126 11.90 2.64 -16.96
C GLU A 126 12.08 2.38 -15.45
N ASP A 127 11.26 3.03 -14.62
CA ASP A 127 11.34 2.91 -13.16
C ASP A 127 10.99 1.48 -12.71
N LEU A 128 9.99 0.83 -13.33
CA LEU A 128 9.63 -0.57 -13.10
C LEU A 128 10.72 -1.54 -13.60
N GLN A 129 11.25 -1.34 -14.81
CA GLN A 129 12.28 -2.21 -15.37
C GLN A 129 13.58 -2.17 -14.55
N SER A 130 13.94 -1.00 -14.02
CA SER A 130 15.14 -0.82 -13.21
C SER A 130 14.96 -1.23 -11.74
N GLY A 131 13.73 -1.48 -11.30
CA GLY A 131 13.41 -1.75 -9.90
C GLY A 131 13.72 -0.54 -9.00
N LEU A 132 13.53 0.69 -9.51
CA LEU A 132 13.91 1.92 -8.81
C LEU A 132 13.23 2.04 -7.44
N HIS A 133 12.01 1.50 -7.33
CA HIS A 133 11.16 1.62 -6.14
C HIS A 133 11.21 0.39 -5.23
N ALA A 134 11.81 -0.72 -5.67
CA ALA A 134 12.00 -1.92 -4.86
C ALA A 134 12.60 -1.66 -3.46
N PRO A 135 13.58 -0.75 -3.26
CA PRO A 135 14.05 -0.42 -1.91
C PRO A 135 12.95 0.15 -1.00
N ARG A 136 12.09 1.02 -1.53
CA ARG A 136 10.98 1.63 -0.77
C ARG A 136 9.95 0.58 -0.37
N VAL A 137 9.60 -0.33 -1.29
CA VAL A 137 8.69 -1.47 -1.04
C VAL A 137 9.30 -2.43 -0.01
N GLN A 138 10.58 -2.78 -0.16
CA GLN A 138 11.31 -3.63 0.77
C GLN A 138 11.36 -3.04 2.18
N GLU A 139 11.51 -1.72 2.32
CA GLU A 139 11.47 -1.08 3.63
C GLU A 139 10.12 -1.23 4.33
N ASP A 140 9.00 -1.07 3.62
CA ASP A 140 7.66 -1.31 4.18
C ASP A 140 7.50 -2.76 4.59
N PHE A 141 7.85 -3.70 3.69
CA PHE A 141 7.80 -5.12 3.97
C PHE A 141 8.57 -5.48 5.25
N LEU A 142 9.83 -5.02 5.37
CA LEU A 142 10.64 -5.26 6.56
C LEU A 142 10.07 -4.59 7.82
N SER A 143 9.44 -3.42 7.68
CA SER A 143 8.76 -2.76 8.80
C SER A 143 7.53 -3.54 9.28
N GLY A 144 6.80 -4.17 8.35
CA GLY A 144 5.69 -5.09 8.65
C GLY A 144 6.19 -6.34 9.38
N VAL A 145 7.24 -6.99 8.87
CA VAL A 145 7.85 -8.17 9.51
C VAL A 145 8.28 -7.86 10.94
N ARG A 146 8.96 -6.71 11.15
CA ARG A 146 9.35 -6.26 12.49
C ARG A 146 8.17 -5.91 13.40
N SER A 147 7.00 -5.60 12.83
CA SER A 147 5.76 -5.33 13.57
C SER A 147 4.92 -6.59 13.78
N GLY A 148 5.37 -7.76 13.29
CA GLY A 148 4.68 -9.05 13.42
C GLY A 148 3.67 -9.37 12.33
N VAL A 149 3.67 -8.63 11.21
CA VAL A 149 2.84 -8.93 10.03
C VAL A 149 3.29 -10.27 9.43
N ASN A 150 2.33 -11.18 9.25
CA ASN A 150 2.57 -12.51 8.70
C ASN A 150 1.62 -12.86 7.52
N GLY A 151 0.86 -11.87 7.05
CA GLY A 151 -0.09 -11.98 5.95
C GLY A 151 -0.79 -10.65 5.68
N THR A 152 -1.52 -10.59 4.57
CA THR A 152 -2.23 -9.37 4.14
C THR A 152 -3.74 -9.64 3.96
N PRO A 153 -4.60 -8.66 4.26
CA PRO A 153 -4.26 -7.40 4.90
C PRO A 153 -4.01 -7.57 6.40
N THR A 154 -3.10 -6.78 6.97
CA THR A 154 -2.94 -6.63 8.43
C THR A 154 -3.11 -5.18 8.82
N PHE A 155 -3.91 -4.93 9.86
CA PHE A 155 -4.26 -3.59 10.33
C PHE A 155 -3.68 -3.27 11.70
N PHE A 156 -3.24 -2.03 11.85
CA PHE A 156 -2.92 -1.43 13.14
C PHE A 156 -3.79 -0.20 13.35
N ILE A 157 -4.37 -0.08 14.54
CA ILE A 157 -5.23 1.04 14.95
C ILE A 157 -4.69 1.55 16.29
N ASN A 158 -4.66 2.88 16.46
CA ASN A 158 -4.34 3.55 17.72
C ASN A 158 -5.57 4.17 18.38
#